data_AF-A0A6G9SK37-F1
#
_entry.id   AF-A0A6G9SK37-F1
#
_cell.length_a   1.000
_cell.length_b   1.000
_cell.length_c   1.000
_cell.angle_alpha   90.00
_cell.angle_beta   90.00
_cell.angle_gamma   90.00
#
_symmetry.space_group_name_H-M   'P 1'
#
loop_
_entity.id
_entity.type
_entity.pdbx_description
1 polymer ?
#
loop_
_entity_poly.entity_id
_entity_poly.type
_entity_poly.pdbx_seq_one_letter_code
_entity_poly.pdbx_strand_id
1 'polypeptide(L)'
;MQLDNPALTAIYFASITAIVSVITNLVITIISNIFQNSREKRSEIQDIYAGCIKSIATVSTLSGATESNMDNIEQSLVEAKKYFALLLIRTKNKSQIKQMEEEIYLFITGQYTQLLEKVSIEGLQPSEKYKYLENIQQKVVLSAADIMLKRIIKIAPQDKRLSL
;
A
#
# COMPACT_ATOMS: atom_id res chain seq x y z
N MET A 1 -61.51 -28.79 24.60
CA MET A 1 -61.12 -29.50 23.37
C MET A 1 -60.28 -28.52 22.56
N GLN A 2 -58.96 -28.64 22.64
CA GLN A 2 -58.04 -27.88 21.78
C GLN A 2 -58.17 -28.48 20.38
N LEU A 3 -58.79 -27.74 19.46
CA LEU A 3 -58.71 -28.01 18.03
C LEU A 3 -57.37 -27.44 17.55
N ASP A 4 -56.30 -28.20 17.81
CA ASP A 4 -55.04 -27.98 17.11
C ASP A 4 -55.28 -28.35 15.64
N ASN A 5 -55.61 -27.37 14.81
CA ASN A 5 -55.78 -27.59 13.39
C ASN A 5 -54.38 -27.75 12.77
N PRO A 6 -53.98 -28.98 12.39
CA PRO A 6 -52.61 -29.29 11.97
C PRO A 6 -52.22 -28.55 10.67
N ALA A 7 -53.19 -28.15 9.86
CA ALA A 7 -52.95 -27.34 8.67
C ALA A 7 -52.54 -25.89 9.03
N LEU A 8 -53.13 -25.32 10.09
CA LEU A 8 -52.86 -23.96 10.53
C LEU A 8 -51.48 -23.86 11.20
N THR A 9 -51.10 -24.86 11.99
CA THR A 9 -49.75 -24.95 12.56
C THR A 9 -48.70 -25.16 11.46
N ALA A 10 -48.96 -25.99 10.45
CA ALA A 10 -48.05 -26.18 9.31
C ALA A 10 -47.81 -24.89 8.50
N ILE A 11 -48.87 -24.11 8.21
CA ILE A 11 -48.78 -22.81 7.51
C ILE A 11 -47.99 -21.80 8.34
N TYR A 12 -48.20 -21.79 9.66
CA TYR A 12 -47.47 -20.91 10.59
C TYR A 12 -45.97 -21.26 10.64
N PHE A 13 -45.62 -22.55 10.74
CA PHE A 13 -44.21 -22.98 10.70
C PHE A 13 -43.54 -22.68 9.36
N ALA A 14 -44.23 -22.93 8.24
CA ALA A 14 -43.71 -22.65 6.89
C ALA A 14 -43.46 -21.15 6.65
N SER A 15 -44.37 -20.29 7.12
CA SER A 15 -44.20 -18.84 6.99
C SER A 15 -43.05 -18.32 7.85
N ILE A 16 -42.88 -18.82 9.08
CA ILE A 16 -41.72 -18.49 9.93
C ILE A 16 -40.41 -18.96 9.30
N THR A 17 -40.35 -20.19 8.76
CA THR A 17 -39.13 -20.69 8.12
C THR A 17 -38.76 -19.86 6.89
N ALA A 18 -39.74 -19.45 6.09
CA ALA A 18 -39.52 -18.57 4.94
C ALA A 18 -38.97 -17.20 5.38
N ILE A 19 -39.56 -16.58 6.41
CA ILE A 19 -39.11 -15.27 6.94
C ILE A 19 -37.69 -15.38 7.50
N VAL A 20 -37.41 -16.40 8.30
CA VAL A 20 -36.08 -16.62 8.88
C VAL A 20 -35.04 -16.83 7.78
N SER A 21 -35.35 -17.63 6.76
CA SER A 21 -34.44 -17.87 5.62
C SER A 21 -34.11 -16.58 4.86
N VAL A 22 -35.10 -15.73 4.60
CA VAL A 22 -34.88 -14.43 3.93
C VAL A 22 -33.97 -13.52 4.77
N ILE A 23 -34.22 -13.43 6.08
CA ILE A 23 -33.40 -12.61 6.98
C ILE A 23 -31.96 -13.14 7.07
N THR A 24 -31.79 -14.46 7.20
CA THR A 24 -30.46 -15.07 7.27
C THR A 24 -29.67 -14.83 5.97
N ASN A 25 -30.30 -15.00 4.80
CA ASN A 25 -29.67 -14.74 3.51
C ASN A 25 -29.28 -13.26 3.34
N LEU A 26 -30.12 -12.33 3.80
CA LEU A 26 -29.80 -10.91 3.78
C LEU A 26 -28.58 -10.58 4.66
N VAL A 27 -28.54 -11.13 5.89
CA VAL A 27 -27.41 -10.95 6.81
C VAL A 27 -26.13 -11.53 6.24
N ILE A 28 -26.18 -12.75 5.68
CA ILE A 28 -25.03 -13.40 5.03
C ILE A 28 -24.53 -12.54 3.86
N THR A 29 -25.43 -11.98 3.06
CA THR A 29 -25.08 -11.13 1.91
C THR A 29 -24.40 -9.83 2.37
N ILE A 30 -24.95 -9.17 3.39
CA ILE A 30 -24.36 -7.94 3.95
C ILE A 30 -22.96 -8.23 4.51
N ILE A 31 -22.82 -9.30 5.29
CA ILE A 31 -21.54 -9.72 5.87
C ILE A 31 -20.54 -10.05 4.75
N SER A 32 -20.96 -10.81 3.74
CA SER A 32 -20.12 -11.17 2.59
C SER A 32 -19.63 -9.93 1.83
N ASN A 33 -20.53 -8.96 1.57
CA ASN A 33 -20.17 -7.70 0.91
C ASN A 33 -19.21 -6.86 1.75
N ILE A 34 -19.39 -6.80 3.07
CA ILE A 34 -18.47 -6.11 3.98
C ILE A 34 -17.09 -6.79 3.94
N PHE A 35 -17.04 -8.13 3.98
CA PHE A 35 -15.79 -8.88 3.92
C PHE A 35 -15.09 -8.74 2.57
N GLN A 36 -15.82 -8.80 1.44
CA GLN A 36 -15.28 -8.59 0.11
C GLN A 36 -14.70 -7.18 -0.03
N ASN A 37 -15.46 -6.15 0.33
CA ASN A 37 -14.99 -4.76 0.32
C ASN A 37 -13.74 -4.56 1.21
N SER A 38 -13.67 -5.25 2.35
CA SER A 38 -12.49 -5.21 3.23
C SER A 38 -11.27 -5.85 2.58
N ARG A 39 -11.45 -7.01 1.93
CA ARG A 39 -10.39 -7.71 1.20
C ARG A 39 -9.89 -6.91 -0.01
N GLU A 40 -10.78 -6.31 -0.79
CA GLU A 40 -10.42 -5.48 -1.93
C GLU A 40 -9.59 -4.28 -1.51
N LYS A 41 -10.04 -3.53 -0.50
CA LYS A 41 -9.27 -2.40 0.06
C LYS A 41 -7.90 -2.81 0.58
N ARG A 42 -7.79 -4.01 1.15
CA ARG A 42 -6.51 -4.57 1.59
C ARG A 42 -5.60 -4.90 0.40
N SER A 43 -6.15 -5.58 -0.61
CA SER A 43 -5.41 -5.91 -1.85
C SER A 43 -4.86 -4.64 -2.49
N GLU A 44 -5.68 -3.61 -2.63
CA GLU A 44 -5.25 -2.32 -3.19
C GLU A 44 -4.07 -1.71 -2.42
N ILE A 45 -4.11 -1.73 -1.07
CA ILE A 45 -3.01 -1.20 -0.25
C ILE A 45 -1.75 -2.07 -0.40
N GLN A 46 -1.89 -3.40 -0.41
CA GLN A 46 -0.79 -4.33 -0.66
C GLN A 46 -0.13 -4.06 -2.02
N ASP A 47 -0.93 -3.86 -3.06
CA ASP A 47 -0.47 -3.55 -4.42
C ASP A 47 0.28 -2.22 -4.47
N ILE A 48 -0.16 -1.21 -3.71
CA ILE A 48 0.54 0.08 -3.62
C ILE A 48 1.92 -0.08 -2.97
N TYR A 49 2.01 -0.78 -1.82
CA TYR A 49 3.30 -1.01 -1.16
C TYR A 49 4.24 -1.86 -2.03
N ALA A 50 3.71 -2.91 -2.66
CA ALA A 50 4.47 -3.74 -3.59
C ALA A 50 4.97 -2.93 -4.79
N GLY A 51 4.14 -2.03 -5.33
CA GLY A 51 4.50 -1.10 -6.39
C GLY A 51 5.63 -0.16 -5.99
N CYS A 52 5.56 0.46 -4.79
CA CYS A 52 6.65 1.28 -4.25
C CYS A 52 7.96 0.48 -4.17
N ILE A 53 7.92 -0.68 -3.50
CA ILE A 53 9.11 -1.50 -3.25
C ILE A 53 9.73 -1.98 -4.57
N LYS A 54 8.93 -2.55 -5.47
CA LYS A 54 9.39 -3.08 -6.75
C LYS A 54 10.07 -2.00 -7.58
N SER A 55 9.40 -0.87 -7.78
CA SER A 55 9.89 0.19 -8.66
C SER A 55 11.21 0.78 -8.15
N ILE A 56 11.33 1.02 -6.85
CA ILE A 56 12.56 1.58 -6.26
C ILE A 56 13.68 0.53 -6.16
N ALA A 57 13.34 -0.74 -5.92
CA ALA A 57 14.32 -1.82 -5.93
C ALA A 57 14.94 -1.98 -7.33
N THR A 58 14.16 -1.83 -8.40
CA THR A 58 14.68 -1.81 -9.78
C THR A 58 15.68 -0.67 -9.98
N VAL A 59 15.36 0.55 -9.54
CA VAL A 59 16.30 1.69 -9.57
C VAL A 59 17.59 1.38 -8.82
N SER A 60 17.48 0.76 -7.64
CA SER A 60 18.62 0.44 -6.77
C SER A 60 19.50 -0.72 -7.26
N THR A 61 18.96 -1.59 -8.12
CA THR A 61 19.67 -2.77 -8.65
C THR A 61 20.32 -2.48 -10.00
N LEU A 62 19.67 -1.68 -10.84
CA LEU A 62 20.20 -1.27 -12.14
C LEU A 62 21.20 -0.11 -12.06
N SER A 63 21.35 0.52 -10.88
CA SER A 63 22.22 1.68 -10.64
C SER A 63 23.71 1.49 -10.96
N GLY A 64 24.17 0.25 -11.14
CA GLY A 64 25.56 -0.06 -11.50
C GLY A 64 25.76 -0.45 -12.96
N ALA A 65 24.72 -0.35 -13.80
CA ALA A 65 24.70 -0.93 -15.13
C ALA A 65 24.76 0.12 -16.26
N THR A 66 25.30 -0.32 -17.39
CA THR A 66 25.54 0.39 -18.67
C THR A 66 24.42 1.33 -19.13
N GLU A 67 24.74 2.29 -20.02
CA GLU A 67 23.79 3.26 -20.64
C GLU A 67 22.45 2.62 -21.07
N SER A 68 22.48 1.36 -21.51
CA SER A 68 21.29 0.55 -21.85
C SER A 68 20.23 0.41 -20.75
N ASN A 69 20.55 0.72 -19.50
CA ASN A 69 19.63 0.60 -18.37
C ASN A 69 19.06 1.93 -17.88
N MET A 70 19.49 3.06 -18.47
CA MET A 70 19.05 4.38 -18.04
C MET A 70 17.55 4.59 -18.28
N ASP A 71 17.03 4.14 -19.42
CA ASP A 71 15.59 4.19 -19.73
C ASP A 71 14.77 3.39 -18.71
N ASN A 72 15.25 2.21 -18.33
CA ASN A 72 14.60 1.36 -17.33
C ASN A 72 14.62 1.99 -15.93
N ILE A 73 15.73 2.67 -15.58
CA ILE A 73 15.85 3.42 -14.31
C ILE A 73 14.86 4.59 -14.30
N GLU A 74 14.78 5.36 -15.39
CA GLU A 74 13.88 6.49 -15.50
C GLU A 74 12.42 6.06 -15.42
N GLN A 75 12.03 5.03 -16.19
CA GLN A 75 10.69 4.45 -16.12
C GLN A 75 10.36 3.97 -14.69
N SER A 76 11.29 3.26 -14.05
CA SER A 76 11.11 2.77 -12.68
C SER A 76 10.99 3.91 -11.66
N LEU A 77 11.70 5.02 -11.86
CA LEU A 77 11.55 6.23 -11.03
C LEU A 77 10.16 6.85 -11.19
N VAL A 78 9.65 6.95 -12.42
CA VAL A 78 8.29 7.46 -12.69
C VAL A 78 7.24 6.57 -12.01
N GLU A 79 7.37 5.25 -12.12
CA GLU A 79 6.48 4.31 -11.42
C GLU A 79 6.57 4.44 -9.90
N ALA A 80 7.79 4.57 -9.35
CA ALA A 80 7.98 4.78 -7.92
C ALA A 80 7.25 6.04 -7.43
N LYS A 81 7.39 7.15 -8.14
CA LYS A 81 6.69 8.42 -7.83
C LYS A 81 5.17 8.24 -7.86
N LYS A 82 4.65 7.54 -8.88
CA LYS A 82 3.22 7.23 -9.00
C LYS A 82 2.72 6.44 -7.79
N TYR A 83 3.39 5.35 -7.43
CA TYR A 83 2.96 4.52 -6.29
C TYR A 83 3.08 5.25 -4.95
N PHE A 84 4.12 6.06 -4.77
CA PHE A 84 4.24 6.92 -3.60
C PHE A 84 3.13 7.97 -3.50
N ALA A 85 2.72 8.57 -4.61
CA ALA A 85 1.58 9.48 -4.63
C ALA A 85 0.29 8.75 -4.25
N LEU A 86 0.07 7.54 -4.79
CA LEU A 86 -1.06 6.68 -4.42
C LEU A 86 -1.04 6.31 -2.94
N LEU A 87 0.14 6.03 -2.38
CA LEU A 87 0.32 5.78 -0.96
C LEU A 87 -0.19 6.98 -0.15
N LEU A 88 0.31 8.20 -0.41
CA LEU A 88 -0.15 9.40 0.30
C LEU A 88 -1.67 9.60 0.21
N ILE A 89 -2.26 9.43 -0.98
CA ILE A 89 -3.70 9.58 -1.19
C ILE A 89 -4.49 8.56 -0.36
N ARG A 90 -4.07 7.29 -0.38
CA ARG A 90 -4.79 6.18 0.29
C ARG A 90 -4.48 6.05 1.78
N THR A 91 -3.50 6.81 2.29
CA THR A 91 -3.09 6.76 3.71
C THR A 91 -3.14 8.11 4.43
N LYS A 92 -3.79 9.12 3.86
CA LYS A 92 -3.84 10.53 4.31
C LYS A 92 -4.09 10.77 5.82
N ASN A 93 -4.72 9.82 6.53
CA ASN A 93 -5.04 9.93 7.96
C ASN A 93 -4.31 8.91 8.85
N LYS A 94 -3.22 8.30 8.38
CA LYS A 94 -2.50 7.24 9.12
C LYS A 94 -1.20 7.77 9.71
N SER A 95 -1.04 7.60 11.03
CA SER A 95 0.08 8.15 11.79
C SER A 95 1.44 7.67 11.29
N GLN A 96 1.54 6.42 10.82
CA GLN A 96 2.81 5.86 10.34
C GLN A 96 3.28 6.56 9.05
N ILE A 97 2.40 6.76 8.07
CA ILE A 97 2.76 7.41 6.80
C ILE A 97 2.95 8.92 6.98
N LYS A 98 2.25 9.52 7.95
CA LYS A 98 2.41 10.95 8.27
C LYS A 98 3.86 11.32 8.63
N GLN A 99 4.63 10.39 9.20
CA GLN A 99 6.06 10.60 9.50
C GLN A 99 6.93 10.69 8.25
N MET A 100 6.51 10.06 7.15
CA MET A 100 7.22 10.08 5.87
C MET A 100 6.56 10.98 4.82
N GLU A 101 5.46 11.66 5.15
CA GLU A 101 4.65 12.39 4.17
C GLU A 101 5.49 13.44 3.42
N GLU A 102 6.28 14.20 4.17
CA GLU A 102 7.18 15.21 3.61
C GLU A 102 8.32 14.58 2.79
N GLU A 103 8.90 13.46 3.25
CA GLU A 103 9.94 12.74 2.50
C GLU A 103 9.42 12.24 1.16
N ILE A 104 8.22 11.65 1.17
CA ILE A 104 7.54 11.17 -0.03
C ILE A 104 7.25 12.35 -0.97
N TYR A 105 6.80 13.48 -0.44
CA TYR A 105 6.53 14.67 -1.24
C TYR A 105 7.80 15.17 -1.94
N LEU A 106 8.90 15.34 -1.19
CA LEU A 106 10.20 15.76 -1.73
C LEU A 106 10.71 14.77 -2.81
N PHE A 107 10.49 13.47 -2.62
CA PHE A 107 10.86 12.45 -3.61
C PHE A 107 10.03 12.58 -4.90
N ILE A 108 8.72 12.73 -4.80
CA ILE A 108 7.83 12.86 -5.96
C ILE A 108 8.16 14.11 -6.78
N THR A 109 8.36 15.25 -6.11
CA THR A 109 8.70 16.53 -6.75
C THR A 109 10.13 16.59 -7.29
N GLY A 110 10.96 15.59 -6.99
CA GLY A 110 12.36 15.54 -7.44
C GLY A 110 13.31 16.42 -6.62
N GLN A 111 12.89 16.89 -5.44
CA GLN A 111 13.70 17.66 -4.50
C GLN A 111 14.61 16.73 -3.68
N TYR A 112 15.39 15.90 -4.37
CA TYR A 112 16.18 14.81 -3.78
C TYR A 112 17.27 15.29 -2.82
N THR A 113 17.89 16.44 -3.08
CA THR A 113 18.90 17.01 -2.17
C THR A 113 18.29 17.38 -0.82
N GLN A 114 17.13 18.06 -0.82
CA GLN A 114 16.42 18.42 0.40
C GLN A 114 15.94 17.18 1.16
N LEU A 115 15.49 16.16 0.44
CA LEU A 115 15.17 14.86 1.03
C LEU A 115 16.38 14.26 1.76
N LEU A 116 17.54 14.22 1.10
CA LEU A 116 18.76 13.66 1.68
C LEU A 116 19.26 14.44 2.90
N GLU A 117 19.18 15.77 2.86
CA GLU A 117 19.49 16.63 4.01
C GLU A 117 18.57 16.33 5.19
N LYS A 118 17.26 16.25 4.94
CA LYS A 118 16.26 15.95 5.97
C LYS A 118 16.52 14.61 6.65
N VAL A 119 16.68 13.54 5.88
CA VAL A 119 16.91 12.20 6.47
C VAL A 119 18.28 12.07 7.14
N SER A 120 19.27 12.85 6.70
CA SER A 120 20.58 12.89 7.33
C SER A 120 20.51 13.49 8.74
N ILE A 121 19.66 14.50 8.97
CA ILE A 121 19.41 15.06 10.32
C ILE A 121 18.82 13.99 11.24
N GLU A 122 18.03 13.06 10.69
CA GLU A 122 17.47 11.92 11.42
C GLU A 122 18.45 10.73 11.57
N GLY A 123 19.69 10.88 11.10
CA GLY A 123 20.73 9.85 11.18
C GLY A 123 20.62 8.75 10.14
N LEU A 124 19.74 8.88 9.14
CA LEU A 124 19.64 7.93 8.04
C LEU A 124 20.64 8.29 6.93
N GLN A 125 21.47 7.32 6.53
CA GLN A 125 22.47 7.51 5.48
C GLN A 125 22.19 6.59 4.27
N PRO A 126 22.42 7.09 3.03
CA PRO A 126 22.38 6.25 1.85
C PRO A 126 23.42 5.13 1.90
N SER A 127 23.19 4.08 1.12
CA SER A 127 24.14 2.97 1.01
C SER A 127 25.48 3.43 0.43
N GLU A 128 26.58 2.89 0.98
CA GLU A 128 27.96 3.21 0.61
C GLU A 128 28.27 3.00 -0.88
N LYS A 129 27.53 2.11 -1.55
CA LYS A 129 27.69 1.78 -2.97
C LYS A 129 27.61 2.99 -3.92
N TYR A 130 26.96 4.09 -3.50
CA TYR A 130 26.86 5.31 -4.31
C TYR A 130 28.00 6.30 -4.09
N LYS A 131 28.90 6.07 -3.12
CA LYS A 131 29.99 7.01 -2.83
C LYS A 131 30.91 7.23 -4.02
N TYR A 132 31.15 6.16 -4.78
CA TYR A 132 32.08 6.11 -5.91
C TYR A 132 31.49 6.59 -7.25
N LEU A 133 30.21 6.97 -7.28
CA LEU A 133 29.61 7.53 -8.50
C LEU A 133 30.16 8.93 -8.78
N GLU A 134 30.74 9.12 -9.96
CA GLU A 134 31.28 10.41 -10.42
C GLU A 134 30.17 11.39 -10.82
N ASN A 135 29.08 10.88 -11.40
CA ASN A 135 27.92 11.71 -11.74
C ASN A 135 27.14 12.10 -10.48
N ILE A 136 27.30 13.35 -10.06
CA ILE A 136 26.68 13.91 -8.85
C ILE A 136 25.14 13.85 -8.93
N GLN A 137 24.56 14.19 -10.08
CA GLN A 137 23.11 14.21 -10.23
C GLN A 137 22.53 12.80 -10.10
N GLN A 138 23.12 11.82 -10.79
CA GLN A 138 22.73 10.43 -10.70
C GLN A 138 22.90 9.89 -9.27
N LYS A 139 24.03 10.22 -8.63
CA LYS A 139 24.30 9.85 -7.23
C LYS A 139 23.22 10.34 -6.28
N VAL A 140 22.78 11.59 -6.41
CA VAL A 140 21.72 12.17 -5.57
C VAL A 140 20.39 11.44 -5.75
N VAL A 141 19.98 11.18 -7.00
CA VAL A 141 18.72 10.48 -7.31
C VAL A 141 18.73 9.05 -6.74
N LEU A 142 19.81 8.31 -6.98
CA LEU A 142 19.95 6.93 -6.53
C LEU A 142 20.06 6.81 -5.00
N SER A 143 20.75 7.76 -4.37
CA SER A 143 20.83 7.85 -2.92
C SER A 143 19.46 8.12 -2.30
N ALA A 144 18.69 9.03 -2.89
CA ALA A 144 17.32 9.31 -2.46
C ALA A 144 16.41 8.08 -2.62
N ALA A 145 16.51 7.37 -3.75
CA ALA A 145 15.77 6.14 -3.99
C ALA A 145 16.07 5.06 -2.94
N ASP A 146 17.35 4.85 -2.59
CA ASP A 146 17.76 3.89 -1.56
C ASP A 146 17.23 4.23 -0.16
N ILE A 147 17.25 5.52 0.22
CA ILE A 147 16.62 5.99 1.45
C ILE A 147 15.13 5.68 1.47
N MET A 148 14.42 6.00 0.38
CA MET A 148 12.99 5.75 0.27
C MET A 148 12.66 4.25 0.33
N LEU A 149 13.52 3.39 -0.23
CA LEU A 149 13.39 1.94 -0.12
C LEU A 149 13.51 1.47 1.33
N LYS A 150 14.55 1.91 2.04
CA LYS A 150 14.76 1.58 3.47
C LYS A 150 13.56 2.01 4.31
N ARG A 151 13.06 3.22 4.05
CA ARG A 151 11.91 3.80 4.73
C ARG A 151 10.62 3.00 4.50
N ILE A 152 10.29 2.70 3.24
CA ILE A 152 9.05 1.96 2.94
C ILE A 152 9.09 0.53 3.50
N ILE A 153 10.25 -0.13 3.46
CA ILE A 153 10.43 -1.46 4.06
C ILE A 153 10.28 -1.41 5.59
N LYS A 154 10.74 -0.33 6.23
CA LYS A 154 10.58 -0.14 7.68
C LYS A 154 9.13 0.11 8.09
N ILE A 155 8.37 0.84 7.29
CA ILE A 155 6.99 1.22 7.61
C ILE A 155 5.98 0.14 7.24
N ALA A 156 6.16 -0.59 6.13
CA ALA A 156 5.17 -1.55 5.66
C ALA A 156 4.74 -2.57 6.75
N PRO A 157 5.65 -3.19 7.53
CA PRO A 157 5.24 -4.12 8.60
C PRO A 157 4.41 -3.49 9.73
N GLN A 158 4.46 -2.16 9.89
CA GLN A 158 3.74 -1.42 10.93
C GLN A 158 2.32 -1.05 10.51
N ASP A 159 1.99 -1.19 9.22
CA ASP A 159 0.65 -0.92 8.70
C ASP A 159 -0.25 -2.14 8.91
N LYS A 160 -1.11 -2.08 9.94
CA LYS A 160 -2.05 -3.17 10.29
C LYS A 160 -3.00 -3.58 9.16
N ARG A 161 -3.14 -2.77 8.09
CA ARG A 161 -3.93 -3.14 6.92
C ARG A 161 -3.25 -4.23 6.08
N LEU A 162 -1.94 -4.43 6.26
CA LEU A 162 -1.17 -5.44 5.56
C LEU A 162 -1.18 -6.80 6.31
N SER A 163 -1.41 -6.81 7.62
CA SER A 163 -1.50 -8.02 8.45
C SER A 163 -2.85 -8.75 8.32
N LEU A 164 -2.81 -10.08 8.51
CA LEU A 164 -3.97 -11.00 8.46
C LEU A 164 -5.00 -10.73 9.55
#